data_AF-A0A448XED3-F1
#
_entry.id   AF-A0A448XED3-F1
#
_cell.length_a   1.000
_cell.length_b   1.000
_cell.length_c   1.000
_cell.angle_alpha   90.00
_cell.angle_beta   90.00
_cell.angle_gamma   90.00
#
_symmetry.space_group_name_H-M   'P 1'
#
loop_
_entity.id
_entity.type
_entity.pdbx_description
1 polymer ?
#
loop_
_entity_poly.entity_id
_entity_poly.type
_entity_poly.pdbx_seq_one_letter_code
_entity_poly.pdbx_strand_id
1 'polypeptide(L)'
;MNLVSFLSRTHLMLSFTFHYLQYDAVYQDVGAVNCRQVCAVYYNKSSGFEIIHGLLDRLMQVLEVYPSADLVKDKKSIGASAISLERTVYFLEPTQDVSFFEGRCARILLCRQTENSDLSSLPTKPAPLVVGHFGVLHPEVLRNFDLYLPCSALELNLEDFL
;
A
#
# COMPACT_ATOMS: atom_id res chain seq x y z
N MET A 1 -13.55 -12.70 -5.15
CA MET A 1 -14.76 -12.17 -4.49
C MET A 1 -14.34 -10.82 -3.90
N ASN A 2 -14.90 -9.71 -4.38
CA ASN A 2 -14.37 -8.38 -4.06
C ASN A 2 -14.70 -7.97 -2.63
N LEU A 3 -13.75 -7.33 -1.94
CA LEU A 3 -13.85 -7.02 -0.52
C LEU A 3 -15.04 -6.11 -0.20
N VAL A 4 -15.36 -5.18 -1.09
CA VAL A 4 -16.56 -4.31 -0.97
C VAL A 4 -17.86 -5.11 -1.12
N SER A 5 -17.89 -6.13 -1.99
CA SER A 5 -19.04 -7.04 -2.12
C SER A 5 -19.18 -7.95 -0.89
N PHE A 6 -18.07 -8.34 -0.25
CA PHE A 6 -18.08 -9.09 1.01
C PHE A 6 -18.63 -8.24 2.17
N LEU A 7 -18.24 -6.97 2.25
CA LEU A 7 -18.77 -6.01 3.23
C LEU A 7 -20.29 -5.81 3.10
N SER A 8 -20.78 -5.65 1.87
CA SER A 8 -22.22 -5.56 1.59
C SER A 8 -23.00 -6.77 2.10
N ARG A 9 -22.41 -7.97 2.05
CA ARG A 9 -23.04 -9.21 2.53
C ARG A 9 -22.94 -9.45 4.03
N THR A 10 -21.94 -8.88 4.71
CA THR A 10 -21.60 -9.27 6.09
C THR A 10 -21.80 -8.17 7.12
N HIS A 11 -21.92 -6.90 6.71
CA HIS A 11 -22.04 -5.75 7.62
C HIS A 11 -20.98 -5.73 8.76
N LEU A 12 -19.82 -6.36 8.55
CA LEU A 12 -18.73 -6.40 9.52
C LEU A 12 -17.96 -5.06 9.53
N MET A 13 -17.68 -4.52 10.73
CA MET A 13 -17.02 -3.20 10.90
C MET A 13 -15.55 -3.16 10.45
N LEU A 14 -14.87 -4.30 10.44
CA LEU A 14 -13.53 -4.47 9.86
C LEU A 14 -13.45 -5.87 9.27
N SER A 15 -12.99 -5.98 8.03
CA SER A 15 -12.74 -7.25 7.37
C SER A 15 -11.38 -7.21 6.70
N PHE A 16 -10.50 -8.12 7.12
CA PHE A 16 -9.24 -8.41 6.46
C PHE A 16 -9.50 -9.57 5.50
N THR A 17 -9.35 -9.35 4.20
CA THR A 17 -9.45 -10.43 3.22
C THR A 17 -8.15 -10.49 2.45
N PHE A 18 -7.49 -11.63 2.52
CA PHE A 18 -6.28 -11.90 1.76
C PHE A 18 -6.64 -12.68 0.49
N HIS A 19 -5.99 -12.30 -0.61
CA HIS A 19 -5.88 -12.95 -1.93
C HIS A 19 -6.90 -12.58 -3.01
N TYR A 20 -6.36 -12.01 -4.10
CA TYR A 20 -6.97 -11.96 -5.42
C TYR A 20 -5.93 -12.40 -6.47
N LEU A 21 -6.37 -13.08 -7.53
CA LEU A 21 -5.52 -13.51 -8.64
C LEU A 21 -5.53 -12.41 -9.71
N GLN A 22 -4.36 -11.86 -10.06
CA GLN A 22 -4.24 -10.84 -11.10
C GLN A 22 -3.78 -11.49 -12.41
N TYR A 23 -4.49 -11.23 -13.51
CA TYR A 23 -4.12 -11.72 -14.83
C TYR A 23 -3.16 -10.73 -15.49
N ASP A 24 -1.87 -11.06 -15.59
CA ASP A 24 -0.92 -10.33 -16.42
C ASP A 24 -0.70 -11.07 -17.75
N ALA A 25 -0.98 -10.39 -18.86
CA ALA A 25 -1.00 -10.95 -20.21
C ALA A 25 0.39 -11.04 -20.88
N VAL A 26 1.48 -11.04 -20.12
CA VAL A 26 2.84 -10.99 -20.68
C VAL A 26 3.62 -12.25 -20.28
N TYR A 27 3.58 -13.25 -21.18
CA TYR A 27 4.47 -14.42 -21.23
C TYR A 27 4.54 -15.30 -19.97
N GLN A 28 3.49 -16.07 -19.70
CA GLN A 28 3.59 -17.25 -18.86
C GLN A 28 2.70 -18.37 -19.42
N ASP A 29 3.12 -19.62 -19.24
CA ASP A 29 2.55 -20.85 -19.83
C ASP A 29 1.03 -21.02 -19.55
N VAL A 30 0.53 -20.33 -18.52
CA VAL A 30 -0.88 -20.32 -18.09
C VAL A 30 -1.55 -18.95 -18.18
N GLY A 31 -0.84 -17.90 -18.63
CA GLY A 31 -1.37 -16.53 -18.77
C GLY A 31 -1.86 -15.87 -17.47
N ALA A 32 -1.51 -16.43 -16.31
CA ALA A 32 -1.91 -15.96 -14.99
C ALA A 32 -0.70 -15.90 -14.06
N VAL A 33 -0.64 -14.85 -13.25
CA VAL A 33 0.38 -14.65 -12.22
C VAL A 33 -0.32 -14.60 -10.87
N ASN A 34 0.28 -15.23 -9.86
CA ASN A 34 -0.23 -15.08 -8.51
C ASN A 34 0.43 -13.86 -7.91
N CYS A 35 -0.37 -12.89 -7.44
CA CYS A 35 0.11 -11.68 -6.77
C CYS A 35 -0.37 -11.65 -5.32
N ARG A 36 0.56 -11.46 -4.37
CA ARG A 36 0.23 -11.36 -2.94
C ARG A 36 -0.15 -9.94 -2.56
N GLN A 37 -1.42 -9.61 -2.71
CA GLN A 37 -1.97 -8.33 -2.26
C GLN A 37 -2.62 -8.43 -0.87
N VAL A 38 -2.37 -7.39 -0.06
CA VAL A 38 -3.02 -7.11 1.22
C VAL A 38 -4.05 -6.03 0.99
N CYS A 39 -5.30 -6.35 1.31
CA CYS A 39 -6.38 -5.39 1.26
C CYS A 39 -7.05 -5.30 2.64
N ALA A 40 -7.28 -4.07 3.10
CA ALA A 40 -7.98 -3.79 4.34
C ALA A 40 -9.03 -2.72 4.10
N VAL A 41 -10.20 -2.89 4.70
CA VAL A 41 -11.29 -1.93 4.57
C VAL A 41 -11.90 -1.66 5.94
N TYR A 42 -12.14 -0.38 6.21
CA TYR A 42 -12.76 0.12 7.41
C TYR A 42 -14.11 0.74 7.05
N TYR A 43 -15.18 0.22 7.65
CA TYR A 43 -16.55 0.65 7.38
C TYR A 43 -17.24 1.04 8.69
N ASN A 44 -17.51 2.34 8.86
CA ASN A 44 -18.12 2.87 10.07
C ASN A 44 -18.82 4.21 9.80
N LYS A 45 -19.51 4.77 10.80
CA LYS A 45 -20.17 6.08 10.74
C LYS A 45 -19.20 7.22 10.38
N SER A 46 -17.93 7.09 10.75
CA SER A 46 -16.82 7.94 10.32
C SER A 46 -15.97 7.21 9.29
N SER A 47 -15.34 7.95 8.37
CA SER A 47 -14.51 7.37 7.31
C SER A 47 -13.33 6.57 7.83
N GLY A 48 -12.78 6.90 9.00
CA GLY A 48 -11.66 6.18 9.62
C GLY A 48 -10.40 6.14 8.76
N PHE A 49 -10.14 7.22 8.04
CA PHE A 49 -8.93 7.38 7.22
C PHE A 49 -7.66 7.25 8.09
N GLU A 50 -7.70 7.82 9.28
CA GLU A 50 -6.66 7.73 10.30
C GLU A 50 -6.41 6.30 10.79
N ILE A 51 -7.44 5.47 10.82
CA ILE A 51 -7.32 4.06 11.25
C ILE A 51 -6.62 3.25 10.17
N ILE A 52 -6.99 3.45 8.90
CA ILE A 52 -6.34 2.81 7.76
C ILE A 52 -4.90 3.28 7.61
N HIS A 53 -4.63 4.58 7.81
CA HIS A 53 -3.27 5.10 7.82
C HIS A 53 -2.45 4.47 8.96
N GLY A 54 -2.97 4.42 10.18
CA GLY A 54 -2.27 3.78 11.30
C GLY A 54 -2.06 2.27 11.09
N LEU A 55 -2.96 1.60 10.37
CA LEU A 55 -2.78 0.21 9.95
C LEU A 55 -1.63 0.08 8.95
N LEU A 56 -1.53 0.97 7.97
CA LEU A 56 -0.41 1.04 7.03
C LEU A 56 0.92 1.24 7.77
N ASP A 57 0.98 2.22 8.69
CA ASP A 57 2.18 2.48 9.48
C ASP A 57 2.61 1.23 10.27
N ARG A 58 1.64 0.52 10.85
CA ARG A 58 1.91 -0.72 11.58
C ARG A 58 2.40 -1.84 10.66
N LEU A 59 1.84 -1.97 9.45
CA LEU A 59 2.30 -2.95 8.46
C LEU A 59 3.72 -2.64 8.00
N MET A 60 4.03 -1.39 7.69
CA MET A 60 5.37 -0.95 7.29
C MET A 60 6.40 -1.21 8.40
N GLN A 61 6.04 -0.97 9.66
CA GLN A 61 6.90 -1.28 10.80
C GLN A 61 7.18 -2.78 10.93
N VAL A 62 6.18 -3.64 10.69
CA VAL A 62 6.35 -5.11 10.70
C VAL A 62 7.20 -5.60 9.53
N LEU A 63 7.14 -4.91 8.39
CA LEU A 63 7.97 -5.15 7.21
C LEU A 63 9.37 -4.51 7.31
N GLU A 64 9.71 -3.91 8.46
CA GLU A 64 10.98 -3.19 8.70
C GLU A 64 11.26 -2.05 7.69
N VAL A 65 10.20 -1.47 7.10
CA VAL A 65 10.30 -0.33 6.18
C VAL A 65 9.98 0.96 6.94
N TYR A 66 10.93 1.88 6.92
CA TYR A 66 10.82 3.13 7.67
C TYR A 66 10.35 4.28 6.77
N PRO A 67 9.57 5.22 7.32
CA PRO A 67 9.27 6.44 6.60
C PRO A 67 10.57 7.24 6.41
N SER A 68 10.71 7.85 5.23
CA SER A 68 11.89 8.65 4.88
C SER A 68 12.19 9.81 5.86
N ALA A 69 11.17 10.31 6.56
CA ALA A 69 11.29 11.39 7.52
C ALA A 69 12.08 11.02 8.78
N ASP A 70 12.08 9.74 9.18
CA ASP A 70 12.73 9.30 10.41
C ASP A 70 14.21 8.96 10.21
N LEU A 71 14.62 8.63 8.98
CA LEU A 71 16.04 8.43 8.64
C LEU A 71 16.90 9.69 8.86
N VAL A 72 16.31 10.88 8.84
CA VAL A 72 17.04 12.14 9.04
C VAL A 72 17.40 12.34 10.52
N LYS A 73 16.65 11.74 11.45
CA LYS A 73 16.83 11.91 12.90
C LYS A 73 17.78 10.89 13.52
N ASP A 74 17.81 9.66 12.98
CA ASP A 74 18.53 8.53 13.59
C ASP A 74 20.02 8.43 13.26
N LYS A 75 20.60 9.38 12.50
CA LYS A 75 22.07 9.43 12.27
C LYS A 75 22.90 9.66 13.54
N LYS A 76 22.29 9.90 14.71
CA LYS A 76 22.99 10.35 15.93
C LYS A 76 22.96 9.39 17.13
N SER A 77 22.17 8.30 17.14
CA SER A 77 21.94 7.55 18.40
C SER A 77 21.80 6.03 18.32
N ILE A 78 21.76 5.39 17.16
CA ILE A 78 21.60 3.93 17.12
C ILE A 78 22.90 3.28 16.63
N GLY A 79 23.54 2.56 17.57
CA GLY A 79 24.81 1.88 17.39
C GLY A 79 24.82 0.91 16.19
N ALA A 80 25.99 0.79 15.60
CA ALA A 80 26.33 0.03 14.40
C ALA A 80 26.17 -1.51 14.53
N SER A 81 24.97 -2.03 14.81
CA SER A 81 24.77 -3.48 15.03
C SER A 81 23.55 -4.12 14.35
N ALA A 82 23.08 -3.54 13.25
CA ALA A 82 22.28 -4.26 12.24
C ALA A 82 22.87 -3.90 10.87
N ILE A 83 24.00 -4.53 10.59
CA ILE A 83 24.85 -4.37 9.43
C ILE A 83 24.17 -5.09 8.25
N SER A 84 24.04 -4.41 7.11
CA SER A 84 23.66 -4.97 5.79
C SER A 84 22.18 -5.27 5.52
N LEU A 85 21.26 -4.31 5.72
CA LEU A 85 19.99 -4.32 4.99
C LEU A 85 19.88 -3.09 4.11
N GLU A 86 19.56 -3.32 2.84
CA GLU A 86 19.11 -2.31 1.90
C GLU A 86 18.05 -1.45 2.59
N ARG A 87 18.38 -0.20 2.91
CA ARG A 87 17.46 0.68 3.62
C ARG A 87 16.32 1.03 2.67
N THR A 88 15.24 0.29 2.80
CA THR A 88 14.01 0.50 2.06
C THR A 88 13.21 1.56 2.80
N VAL A 89 12.86 2.62 2.07
CA VAL A 89 12.07 3.71 2.61
C VAL A 89 10.77 3.81 1.86
N TYR A 90 9.70 4.20 2.56
CA TYR A 90 8.44 4.50 1.90
C TYR A 90 8.09 6.00 2.00
N PHE A 91 7.31 6.44 1.03
CA PHE A 91 6.75 7.79 0.93
C PHE A 91 5.27 7.70 0.56
N LEU A 92 4.50 8.70 0.99
CA LEU A 92 3.09 8.83 0.66
C LEU A 92 2.94 10.05 -0.25
N GLU A 93 2.39 9.83 -1.45
CA GLU A 93 2.10 10.93 -2.38
C GLU A 93 0.58 11.07 -2.56
N PRO A 94 0.04 12.30 -2.45
CA PRO A 94 -1.37 12.53 -2.73
C PRO A 94 -1.65 12.19 -4.18
N THR A 95 -2.69 11.40 -4.40
CA THR A 95 -3.14 10.97 -5.75
C THR A 95 -4.59 11.37 -5.92
N GLN A 96 -5.10 11.30 -7.13
CA GLN A 96 -6.51 11.48 -7.43
C GLN A 96 -6.95 10.32 -8.32
N ASP A 97 -7.98 9.62 -7.87
CA ASP A 97 -8.58 8.48 -8.55
C ASP A 97 -10.09 8.57 -8.40
N VAL A 98 -10.83 8.20 -9.45
CA VAL A 98 -12.30 8.30 -9.51
C VAL A 98 -12.99 7.41 -8.48
N SER A 99 -12.34 6.31 -8.08
CA SER A 99 -12.85 5.38 -7.07
C SER A 99 -12.76 5.93 -5.64
N PHE A 100 -11.95 6.97 -5.43
CA PHE A 100 -11.71 7.58 -4.12
C PHE A 100 -12.26 8.99 -4.05
N PHE A 101 -12.45 9.47 -2.82
CA PHE A 101 -12.85 10.84 -2.55
C PHE A 101 -11.68 11.80 -2.79
N GLU A 102 -11.94 12.89 -3.50
CA GLU A 102 -10.92 13.86 -3.89
C GLU A 102 -10.16 14.43 -2.67
N GLY A 103 -8.83 14.45 -2.76
CA GLY A 103 -7.96 14.91 -1.67
C GLY A 103 -7.90 13.99 -0.45
N ARG A 104 -8.55 12.81 -0.51
CA ARG A 104 -8.52 11.78 0.54
C ARG A 104 -8.05 10.42 0.01
N CYS A 105 -7.09 10.47 -0.90
CA CYS A 105 -6.36 9.30 -1.41
C CYS A 105 -4.87 9.61 -1.54
N ALA A 106 -4.08 8.58 -1.26
CA ALA A 106 -2.63 8.63 -1.39
C ALA A 106 -2.12 7.31 -1.98
N ARG A 107 -1.09 7.43 -2.82
CA ARG A 107 -0.30 6.29 -3.29
C ARG A 107 0.87 6.07 -2.35
N ILE A 108 1.24 4.81 -2.20
CA ILE A 108 2.35 4.36 -1.37
C ILE A 108 3.49 4.05 -2.32
N LEU A 109 4.60 4.74 -2.13
CA LEU A 109 5.81 4.62 -2.93
C LEU A 109 6.92 3.99 -2.10
N LEU A 110 7.64 3.05 -2.69
CA LEU A 110 8.80 2.39 -2.11
C LEU A 110 10.06 2.81 -2.87
N CYS A 111 11.07 3.29 -2.13
CA CYS A 111 12.40 3.55 -2.68
C CYS A 111 13.40 2.63 -1.99
N ARG A 112 14.04 1.77 -2.77
CA ARG A 112 15.15 0.94 -2.32
C ARG A 112 16.47 1.61 -2.67
N GLN A 113 17.33 1.83 -1.69
CA GLN A 113 18.71 2.28 -1.95
C GLN A 113 19.54 1.06 -2.33
N THR A 114 19.77 0.86 -3.64
CA THR A 114 20.75 -0.12 -4.12
C THR A 114 22.13 0.54 -4.16
N GLU A 115 23.09 0.00 -3.41
CA GLU A 115 24.47 0.52 -3.37
C GLU A 115 25.29 0.20 -4.63
N ASN A 116 24.76 -0.60 -5.56
CA ASN A 116 25.48 -1.07 -6.75
C ASN A 116 25.26 -0.13 -7.95
N SER A 117 26.02 0.97 -7.98
CA SER A 117 26.27 1.72 -9.22
C SER A 117 27.76 1.72 -9.54
N ASP A 118 28.32 0.53 -9.79
CA ASP A 118 29.60 0.39 -10.47
C ASP A 118 29.44 0.86 -11.93
N LEU A 119 29.76 2.14 -12.14
CA LEU A 119 30.48 2.70 -13.28
C LEU A 119 30.32 1.94 -14.63
N SER A 120 29.36 2.31 -15.50
CA SER A 120 29.56 2.40 -16.98
C SER A 120 28.31 2.45 -17.91
N SER A 121 27.06 2.41 -17.45
CA SER A 121 25.93 2.61 -18.39
C SER A 121 24.67 3.17 -17.74
N LEU A 122 24.37 4.44 -18.03
CA LEU A 122 23.19 5.25 -17.66
C LEU A 122 22.77 5.23 -16.18
N PRO A 123 22.77 6.37 -15.48
CA PRO A 123 22.25 6.46 -14.13
C PRO A 123 20.72 6.42 -14.19
N THR A 124 20.13 5.22 -14.19
CA THR A 124 18.70 5.06 -13.92
C THR A 124 18.51 5.34 -12.44
N LYS A 125 18.26 6.62 -12.10
CA LYS A 125 17.71 7.04 -10.81
C LYS A 125 16.69 5.98 -10.38
N PRO A 126 16.81 5.35 -9.19
CA PRO A 126 15.82 4.36 -8.77
C PRO A 126 14.46 5.04 -8.77
N ALA A 127 13.61 4.64 -9.70
CA ALA A 127 12.26 5.17 -9.79
C ALA A 127 11.50 4.70 -8.54
N PRO A 128 10.74 5.58 -7.86
CA PRO A 128 9.90 5.16 -6.76
C PRO A 128 8.87 4.14 -7.29
N LEU A 129 8.87 2.95 -6.70
CA LEU A 129 7.95 1.88 -7.07
C LEU A 129 6.61 2.11 -6.36
N VAL A 130 5.51 2.15 -7.11
CA VAL A 130 4.17 2.23 -6.52
C VAL A 130 3.80 0.85 -6.00
N VAL A 131 3.75 0.70 -4.69
CA VAL A 131 3.44 -0.58 -4.02
C VAL A 131 1.97 -0.68 -3.62
N GLY A 132 1.22 0.42 -3.61
CA GLY A 132 -0.17 0.40 -3.19
C GLY A 132 -0.85 1.76 -3.15
N HIS A 133 -2.13 1.73 -2.77
CA HIS A 133 -2.98 2.92 -2.64
C HIS A 133 -3.87 2.78 -1.41
N PHE A 134 -4.20 3.89 -0.78
CA PHE A 134 -5.22 3.92 0.25
C PHE A 134 -5.97 5.24 0.23
N GLY A 135 -7.21 5.20 0.70
CA GLY A 135 -8.06 6.37 0.71
C GLY A 135 -9.48 6.10 1.16
N VAL A 136 -10.25 7.18 1.24
CA VAL A 136 -11.69 7.12 1.44
C VAL A 136 -12.37 6.86 0.11
N LEU A 137 -13.26 5.87 0.04
CA LEU A 137 -13.99 5.55 -1.19
C LEU A 137 -14.99 6.65 -1.56
N HIS A 138 -15.18 6.86 -2.86
CA HIS A 138 -16.17 7.82 -3.35
C HIS A 138 -17.60 7.36 -3.00
N PRO A 139 -18.51 8.26 -2.56
CA PRO A 139 -19.88 7.89 -2.18
C PRO A 139 -20.68 7.19 -3.29
N GLU A 140 -20.39 7.49 -4.56
CA GLU A 140 -21.04 6.81 -5.69
C GLU A 140 -20.65 5.33 -5.77
N VAL A 141 -19.38 5.02 -5.51
CA VAL A 141 -18.91 3.63 -5.47
C VAL A 141 -19.63 2.89 -4.34
N LEU A 142 -19.70 3.49 -3.15
CA LEU A 142 -20.40 2.90 -2.01
C LEU A 142 -21.87 2.63 -2.30
N ARG A 143 -22.55 3.58 -2.96
CA ARG A 143 -23.95 3.41 -3.36
C ARG A 143 -24.14 2.26 -4.35
N ASN A 144 -23.21 2.06 -5.28
CA ASN A 144 -23.26 0.93 -6.22
C ASN A 144 -23.07 -0.44 -5.53
N PHE A 145 -22.54 -0.47 -4.31
CA PHE A 145 -22.39 -1.68 -3.49
C PHE A 145 -23.41 -1.76 -2.35
N ASP A 146 -24.46 -0.93 -2.37
CA ASP A 146 -25.50 -0.83 -1.33
C ASP A 146 -24.93 -0.51 0.08
N LEU A 147 -23.83 0.24 0.12
CA LEU A 147 -23.20 0.72 1.35
C LEU A 147 -23.59 2.18 1.61
N TYR A 148 -24.04 2.46 2.83
CA TYR A 148 -24.57 3.77 3.23
C TYR A 148 -23.67 4.55 4.20
N LEU A 149 -22.68 3.89 4.81
CA LEU A 149 -21.69 4.54 5.66
C LEU A 149 -20.40 4.83 4.88
N PRO A 150 -19.62 5.85 5.29
CA PRO A 150 -18.32 6.09 4.69
C PRO A 150 -17.37 4.92 4.93
N CYS A 151 -16.45 4.74 3.99
CA CYS A 151 -15.55 3.59 3.97
C CYS A 151 -14.15 4.02 3.54
N SER A 152 -13.13 3.55 4.24
CA SER A 152 -11.74 3.70 3.80
C SER A 152 -11.16 2.35 3.43
N ALA A 153 -10.37 2.32 2.37
CA ALA A 153 -9.71 1.13 1.87
C ALA A 153 -8.19 1.35 1.78
N LEU A 154 -7.44 0.27 1.99
CA LEU A 154 -6.00 0.16 1.77
C LEU A 154 -5.75 -1.08 0.93
N GLU A 155 -4.91 -0.93 -0.07
CA GLU A 155 -4.41 -1.98 -0.94
C GLU A 155 -2.89 -1.84 -1.04
N LEU A 156 -2.18 -2.94 -0.80
CA LEU A 156 -0.72 -3.00 -0.81
C LEU A 156 -0.26 -4.33 -1.41
N ASN A 157 0.67 -4.30 -2.35
CA ASN A 157 1.34 -5.48 -2.86
C ASN A 157 2.50 -5.88 -1.93
N LEU A 158 2.46 -7.10 -1.36
CA LEU A 158 3.52 -7.60 -0.50
C LEU A 158 4.72 -8.16 -1.27
N GLU A 159 4.55 -8.51 -2.55
CA GLU A 159 5.64 -9.09 -3.33
C GLU A 159 6.80 -8.11 -3.53
N ASP A 160 6.51 -6.82 -3.52
CA ASP A 160 7.50 -5.76 -3.64
C ASP A 160 8.42 -5.63 -2.41
N PHE A 161 8.06 -6.29 -1.29
CA PHE A 161 8.81 -6.30 -0.03
C PHE A 161 9.59 -7.59 0.23
N LEU A 162 9.34 -8.66 -0.53
CA LEU A 162 10.01 -9.96 -0.42
C LEU A 162 11.28 -10.03 -1.29
#